data_AF-A0A818AN11-F1
#
_entry.id   AF-A0A818AN11-F1
#
_cell.length_a   1.000
_cell.length_b   1.000
_cell.length_c   1.000
_cell.angle_alpha   90.00
_cell.angle_beta   90.00
_cell.angle_gamma   90.00
#
_symmetry.space_group_name_H-M   'P 1'
#
loop_
_entity.id
_entity.type
_entity.pdbx_description
1 polymer ?
#
loop_
_entity_poly.entity_id
_entity_poly.type
_entity_poly.pdbx_seq_one_letter_code
_entity_poly.pdbx_strand_id
1 'polypeptide(L)'
;FFYYSYLDRKEQFSNNPPKIQSSDESFKRYTVATHIIIGIQTGIDIIIVLQLPSNKKLVTKIDHILHRIRNSLLDDENIFTLTLDDENLLENIILTKTYSNILDIQNMKRLYDICRYIKQNQNKTVNYPLSYTLRPIKWLYSTYTGPGNTFIALPVELIDNIEQNIFQLRDDIMKLEISLKQDLPKLLNGYLKERLSDLQKHWLNTKNKYINEIEQLAKLVIDFRSGRIPVQTVHSVLNTQTETLVKTMIHDLTQNLNDLTEKGHFISDLCRQQFRYLNTVEYDIDQTDNEKTIERKLVMNDQPDYILCSTDTLNKLKSEQLRQLRRDAIEKLKNNFNLRLIYADFSYCSFELKNMMILPLNK
;
A
#
# COMPACT_ATOMS: atom_id res chain seq x y z
N PHE A 1 -13.79 -5.19 -10.87
CA PHE A 1 -14.24 -6.14 -9.83
C PHE A 1 -15.53 -6.79 -10.31
N PHE A 2 -15.85 -7.98 -9.83
CA PHE A 2 -17.12 -8.66 -10.04
C PHE A 2 -17.91 -8.61 -8.74
N TYR A 3 -19.15 -8.16 -8.79
CA TYR A 3 -20.03 -8.05 -7.61
C TYR A 3 -21.33 -8.81 -7.89
N TYR A 4 -21.74 -9.62 -6.91
CA TYR A 4 -23.01 -10.33 -6.95
C TYR A 4 -23.65 -10.29 -5.57
N SER A 5 -24.95 -10.00 -5.54
CA SER A 5 -25.75 -10.01 -4.33
C SER A 5 -27.11 -10.64 -4.62
N TYR A 6 -27.58 -11.50 -3.73
CA TYR A 6 -28.87 -12.15 -3.79
C TYR A 6 -29.48 -12.17 -2.39
N LEU A 7 -30.70 -11.65 -2.27
CA LEU A 7 -31.48 -11.68 -1.03
C LEU A 7 -32.45 -12.86 -1.09
N ASP A 8 -32.31 -13.80 -0.16
CA ASP A 8 -33.19 -14.97 -0.04
C ASP A 8 -34.42 -14.65 0.82
N ARG A 9 -34.17 -14.26 2.07
CA ARG A 9 -35.23 -14.04 3.05
C ARG A 9 -34.92 -12.89 3.99
N LYS A 10 -35.98 -12.33 4.55
CA LYS A 10 -35.94 -11.30 5.58
C LYS A 10 -36.79 -11.72 6.76
N GLU A 11 -36.15 -11.89 7.90
CA GLU A 11 -36.82 -12.15 9.18
C GLU A 11 -36.76 -10.88 10.02
N GLN A 12 -37.91 -10.44 10.55
CA GLN A 12 -37.96 -9.21 11.34
C GLN A 12 -39.03 -9.35 12.44
N PHE A 13 -38.66 -8.99 13.67
CA PHE A 13 -39.60 -8.86 14.76
C PHE A 13 -40.60 -7.73 14.48
N SER A 14 -41.85 -7.91 14.93
CA SER A 14 -42.86 -6.87 14.83
C SER A 14 -42.40 -5.59 15.55
N ASN A 15 -42.79 -4.42 15.05
CA ASN A 15 -42.47 -3.14 15.68
C ASN A 15 -43.17 -2.91 17.04
N ASN A 16 -43.83 -3.92 17.62
CA ASN A 16 -44.56 -3.86 18.89
C ASN A 16 -43.76 -4.52 20.04
N PRO A 17 -43.05 -3.76 20.88
CA PRO A 17 -42.23 -4.27 21.99
C PRO A 17 -42.95 -5.20 22.98
N PRO A 18 -44.22 -4.95 23.40
CA PRO A 18 -44.86 -5.74 24.45
C PRO A 18 -45.04 -7.23 24.10
N LYS A 19 -45.09 -7.59 22.81
CA LYS A 19 -45.23 -8.99 22.38
C LYS A 19 -43.93 -9.79 22.45
N ILE A 20 -42.78 -9.13 22.60
CA ILE A 20 -41.44 -9.75 22.60
C ILE A 20 -40.94 -9.95 24.05
N GLN A 21 -41.36 -9.08 24.97
CA GLN A 21 -40.97 -9.09 26.39
C GLN A 21 -41.36 -10.36 27.17
N SER A 22 -42.29 -11.18 26.65
CA SER A 22 -42.75 -12.40 27.33
C SER A 22 -41.75 -13.57 27.30
N SER A 23 -40.57 -13.40 26.70
CA SER A 23 -39.68 -14.52 26.37
C SER A 23 -38.46 -14.71 27.29
N ASP A 24 -37.93 -13.70 27.98
CA ASP A 24 -36.82 -13.94 28.94
C ASP A 24 -36.51 -12.74 29.86
N GLU A 25 -36.75 -12.86 31.17
CA GLU A 25 -36.37 -11.82 32.16
C GLU A 25 -34.88 -11.83 32.51
N SER A 26 -34.12 -12.86 32.10
CA SER A 26 -32.70 -13.02 32.43
C SER A 26 -31.81 -11.97 31.76
N PHE A 27 -32.28 -11.35 30.67
CA PHE A 27 -31.52 -10.34 29.89
C PHE A 27 -31.22 -9.05 30.67
N LYS A 28 -31.98 -8.76 31.74
CA LYS A 28 -31.89 -7.51 32.50
C LYS A 28 -30.55 -7.35 33.26
N ARG A 29 -29.77 -8.41 33.48
CA ARG A 29 -28.71 -8.37 34.50
C ARG A 29 -27.26 -8.25 34.02
N TYR A 30 -26.90 -8.51 32.75
CA TYR A 30 -25.47 -8.66 32.39
C TYR A 30 -25.02 -8.27 30.97
N THR A 31 -25.66 -7.30 30.30
CA THR A 31 -25.27 -6.93 28.93
C THR A 31 -24.56 -5.58 28.84
N VAL A 32 -23.36 -5.56 28.24
CA VAL A 32 -22.67 -4.35 27.77
C VAL A 32 -23.15 -3.87 26.40
N ALA A 33 -24.13 -4.55 25.78
CA ALA A 33 -24.62 -4.18 24.47
C ALA A 33 -25.47 -2.88 24.52
N THR A 34 -25.45 -2.13 23.43
CA THR A 34 -26.27 -0.91 23.24
C THR A 34 -27.52 -1.17 22.40
N HIS A 35 -27.48 -2.21 21.56
CA HIS A 35 -28.52 -2.56 20.60
C HIS A 35 -28.87 -4.05 20.66
N ILE A 36 -30.08 -4.37 20.19
CA ILE A 36 -30.54 -5.73 19.88
C ILE A 36 -30.79 -5.85 18.38
N ILE A 37 -30.54 -7.05 17.85
CA ILE A 37 -30.91 -7.40 16.49
C ILE A 37 -32.41 -7.66 16.47
N ILE A 38 -33.14 -6.85 15.71
CA ILE A 38 -34.59 -7.01 15.53
C ILE A 38 -34.94 -7.59 14.16
N GLY A 39 -33.97 -7.73 13.27
CA GLY A 39 -34.18 -8.34 11.97
C GLY A 39 -32.88 -8.71 11.29
N ILE A 40 -32.95 -9.72 10.43
CA ILE A 40 -31.83 -10.29 9.69
C ILE A 40 -32.29 -10.45 8.24
N GLN A 41 -31.48 -9.94 7.32
CA GLN A 41 -31.57 -10.29 5.91
C GLN A 41 -30.55 -11.39 5.65
N THR A 42 -30.94 -12.49 5.00
CA THR A 42 -30.01 -13.56 4.62
C THR A 42 -29.99 -13.77 3.12
N GLY A 43 -28.85 -14.24 2.63
CA GLY A 43 -28.61 -14.48 1.21
C GLY A 43 -27.11 -14.50 0.90
N ILE A 44 -26.75 -14.20 -0.34
CA ILE A 44 -25.38 -14.31 -0.85
C ILE A 44 -24.86 -12.91 -1.18
N ASP A 45 -23.70 -12.52 -0.66
CA ASP A 45 -23.00 -11.30 -1.06
C ASP A 45 -21.53 -11.62 -1.34
N ILE A 46 -21.06 -11.26 -2.53
CA ILE A 46 -19.74 -11.63 -3.03
C ILE A 46 -19.14 -10.46 -3.81
N ILE A 47 -17.90 -10.11 -3.48
CA ILE A 47 -17.03 -9.23 -4.25
C ILE A 47 -15.78 -10.01 -4.64
N ILE A 48 -15.46 -10.05 -5.93
CA ILE A 48 -14.26 -10.68 -6.47
C ILE A 48 -13.39 -9.63 -7.15
N VAL A 49 -12.14 -9.54 -6.70
CA VAL A 49 -11.11 -8.71 -7.32
C VAL A 49 -10.46 -9.53 -8.43
N LEU A 50 -10.74 -9.12 -9.67
CA LEU A 50 -10.28 -9.76 -10.90
C LEU A 50 -9.21 -8.89 -11.56
N GLN A 51 -8.14 -9.52 -12.02
CA GLN A 51 -7.18 -8.92 -12.94
C GLN A 51 -7.34 -9.58 -14.32
N LEU A 52 -7.68 -8.75 -15.30
CA LEU A 52 -7.82 -9.17 -16.69
C LEU A 52 -6.46 -9.23 -17.38
N PRO A 53 -6.30 -10.10 -18.40
CA PRO A 53 -5.06 -10.19 -19.16
C PRO A 53 -4.81 -8.92 -19.99
N SER A 54 -3.54 -8.57 -20.24
CA SER A 54 -3.18 -7.37 -21.01
C SER A 54 -3.53 -7.43 -22.50
N ASN A 55 -3.91 -8.61 -23.02
CA ASN A 55 -4.24 -8.80 -24.44
C ASN A 55 -5.68 -8.33 -24.74
N LYS A 56 -5.82 -7.21 -25.45
CA LYS A 56 -7.12 -6.61 -25.81
C LYS A 56 -8.10 -7.58 -26.48
N LYS A 57 -7.64 -8.42 -27.41
CA LYS A 57 -8.52 -9.39 -28.11
C LYS A 57 -9.06 -10.46 -27.17
N LEU A 58 -8.22 -10.90 -26.23
CA LEU A 58 -8.59 -11.87 -25.19
C LEU A 58 -9.60 -11.24 -24.22
N VAL A 59 -9.36 -10.00 -23.80
CA VAL A 59 -10.29 -9.24 -22.93
C VAL A 59 -11.68 -9.13 -23.56
N THR A 60 -11.80 -8.78 -24.84
CA THR A 60 -13.11 -8.70 -25.49
C THR A 60 -13.86 -10.03 -25.44
N LYS A 61 -13.18 -11.17 -25.62
CA LYS A 61 -13.82 -12.50 -25.50
C LYS A 61 -14.25 -12.79 -24.06
N ILE A 62 -13.39 -12.48 -23.10
CA ILE A 62 -13.68 -12.61 -21.67
C ILE A 62 -14.91 -11.77 -21.29
N ASP A 63 -15.01 -10.52 -21.77
CA ASP A 63 -16.16 -9.65 -21.49
C ASP A 63 -17.49 -10.27 -21.98
N HIS A 64 -17.50 -10.93 -23.14
CA HIS A 64 -18.68 -11.64 -23.64
C HIS A 64 -19.05 -12.81 -22.72
N ILE A 65 -18.06 -13.55 -22.20
CA ILE A 65 -18.29 -14.65 -21.25
C ILE A 65 -18.83 -14.10 -19.93
N LEU A 66 -18.23 -13.03 -19.39
CA LEU A 66 -18.70 -12.37 -18.18
C LEU A 66 -20.13 -11.85 -18.31
N HIS A 67 -20.51 -11.36 -19.50
CA HIS A 67 -21.87 -10.95 -19.78
C HIS A 67 -22.85 -12.14 -19.76
N ARG A 68 -22.46 -13.28 -20.35
CA ARG A 68 -23.25 -14.53 -20.27
C ARG A 68 -23.37 -15.04 -18.83
N ILE A 69 -22.30 -15.01 -18.05
CA ILE A 69 -22.31 -15.35 -16.63
C ILE A 69 -23.30 -14.46 -15.88
N ARG A 70 -23.25 -13.15 -16.11
CA ARG A 70 -24.19 -12.20 -15.49
C ARG A 70 -25.63 -12.58 -15.80
N ASN A 71 -25.96 -12.83 -17.06
CA ASN A 71 -27.31 -13.17 -17.47
C ASN A 71 -27.76 -14.49 -16.82
N SER A 72 -26.92 -15.53 -16.86
CA SER A 72 -27.22 -16.82 -16.23
C SER A 72 -27.39 -16.73 -14.70
N LEU A 73 -26.66 -15.83 -14.03
CA LEU A 73 -26.85 -15.59 -12.59
C LEU A 73 -28.13 -14.79 -12.26
N LEU A 74 -28.64 -14.00 -13.20
CA LEU A 74 -29.88 -13.23 -13.06
C LEU A 74 -31.13 -14.02 -13.44
N ASP A 75 -31.02 -14.97 -14.38
CA ASP A 75 -32.13 -15.80 -14.82
C ASP A 75 -32.53 -16.83 -13.76
N ASP A 76 -33.81 -17.14 -13.59
CA ASP A 76 -34.27 -18.12 -12.58
C ASP A 76 -33.94 -19.58 -12.95
N GLU A 77 -33.45 -19.83 -14.16
CA GLU A 77 -33.06 -21.17 -14.59
C GLU A 77 -31.79 -21.66 -13.88
N ASN A 78 -31.84 -22.87 -13.31
CA ASN A 78 -30.71 -23.46 -12.57
C ASN A 78 -29.56 -23.95 -13.47
N ILE A 79 -29.57 -23.63 -14.77
CA ILE A 79 -28.59 -24.12 -15.73
C ILE A 79 -27.49 -23.06 -15.89
N PHE A 80 -26.38 -23.27 -15.20
CA PHE A 80 -25.14 -22.54 -15.44
C PHE A 80 -24.24 -23.38 -16.35
N THR A 81 -24.26 -23.08 -17.65
CA THR A 81 -23.45 -23.80 -18.65
C THR A 81 -22.50 -22.86 -19.37
N LEU A 82 -21.21 -23.14 -19.21
CA LEU A 82 -20.14 -22.59 -20.02
C LEU A 82 -19.57 -23.73 -20.88
N THR A 83 -19.06 -23.38 -22.06
CA THR A 83 -18.33 -24.33 -22.89
C THR A 83 -16.93 -24.56 -22.31
N LEU A 84 -16.26 -25.66 -22.69
CA LEU A 84 -14.86 -25.89 -22.28
C LEU A 84 -13.94 -24.75 -22.74
N ASP A 85 -14.21 -24.17 -23.92
CA ASP A 85 -13.48 -23.02 -24.43
C ASP A 85 -13.70 -21.76 -23.57
N ASP A 86 -14.92 -21.55 -23.07
CA ASP A 86 -15.21 -20.46 -22.14
C ASP A 86 -14.45 -20.65 -20.82
N GLU A 87 -14.45 -21.87 -20.25
CA GLU A 87 -13.71 -22.19 -19.03
C GLU A 87 -12.20 -21.93 -19.21
N ASN A 88 -11.62 -22.41 -20.32
CA ASN A 88 -10.21 -22.17 -20.67
C ASN A 88 -9.90 -20.68 -20.82
N LEU A 89 -10.82 -19.88 -21.40
CA LEU A 89 -10.65 -18.44 -21.52
C LEU A 89 -10.70 -17.74 -20.15
N LEU A 90 -11.57 -18.19 -19.24
CA LEU A 90 -11.66 -17.67 -17.86
C LEU A 90 -10.45 -18.02 -16.99
N GLU A 91 -9.72 -19.10 -17.28
CA GLU A 91 -8.46 -19.40 -16.58
C GLU A 91 -7.38 -18.32 -16.79
N ASN A 92 -7.51 -17.49 -17.83
CA ASN A 92 -6.63 -16.34 -18.05
C ASN A 92 -6.94 -15.15 -17.12
N ILE A 93 -8.03 -15.22 -16.35
CA ILE A 93 -8.36 -14.22 -15.33
C ILE A 93 -7.66 -14.59 -14.03
N ILE A 94 -6.87 -13.66 -13.50
CA ILE A 94 -6.23 -13.83 -12.20
C ILE A 94 -7.21 -13.36 -11.12
N LEU A 95 -7.69 -14.30 -10.29
CA LEU A 95 -8.44 -13.97 -9.09
C LEU A 95 -7.46 -13.52 -8.01
N THR A 96 -7.49 -12.23 -7.70
CA THR A 96 -6.58 -11.65 -6.69
C THR A 96 -7.13 -11.88 -5.29
N LYS A 97 -8.44 -11.70 -5.09
CA LYS A 97 -9.10 -11.84 -3.79
C LYS A 97 -10.60 -12.02 -3.94
N THR A 98 -11.18 -12.86 -3.08
CA THR A 98 -12.63 -13.06 -2.95
C THR A 98 -13.06 -12.64 -1.55
N TYR A 99 -14.08 -11.80 -1.47
CA TYR A 99 -14.76 -11.39 -0.24
C TYR A 99 -16.20 -11.87 -0.32
N SER A 100 -16.66 -12.60 0.69
CA SER A 100 -18.04 -13.08 0.74
C SER A 100 -18.49 -13.30 2.17
N ASN A 101 -19.79 -13.20 2.41
CA ASN A 101 -20.41 -13.69 3.64
C ASN A 101 -20.43 -15.22 3.76
N ILE A 102 -19.98 -15.95 2.72
CA ILE A 102 -19.88 -17.41 2.67
C ILE A 102 -18.41 -17.83 2.69
N LEU A 103 -18.01 -18.54 3.75
CA LEU A 103 -16.60 -18.95 3.95
C LEU A 103 -16.09 -19.89 2.85
N ASP A 104 -16.91 -20.82 2.38
CA ASP A 104 -16.54 -21.81 1.34
C ASP A 104 -16.10 -21.12 0.03
N ILE A 105 -16.76 -20.02 -0.33
CA ILE A 105 -16.49 -19.28 -1.57
C ILE A 105 -15.17 -18.51 -1.48
N GLN A 106 -14.77 -18.06 -0.29
CA GLN A 106 -13.53 -17.28 -0.11
C GLN A 106 -12.27 -18.05 -0.53
N ASN A 107 -12.31 -19.38 -0.48
CA ASN A 107 -11.18 -20.26 -0.81
C ASN A 107 -11.17 -20.72 -2.27
N MET A 108 -12.21 -20.43 -3.04
CA MET A 108 -12.30 -20.83 -4.44
C MET A 108 -11.37 -19.99 -5.32
N LYS A 109 -10.62 -20.65 -6.20
CA LYS A 109 -9.58 -20.03 -7.04
C LYS A 109 -10.04 -19.69 -8.46
N ARG A 110 -11.18 -20.24 -8.91
CA ARG A 110 -11.68 -20.06 -10.27
C ARG A 110 -13.02 -19.33 -10.24
N LEU A 111 -13.18 -18.33 -11.11
CA LEU A 111 -14.44 -17.58 -11.23
C LEU A 111 -15.61 -18.50 -11.58
N TYR A 112 -15.36 -19.49 -12.44
CA TYR A 112 -16.36 -20.48 -12.82
C TYR A 112 -16.92 -21.25 -11.62
N ASP A 113 -16.05 -21.77 -10.75
CA ASP A 113 -16.44 -22.54 -9.57
C ASP A 113 -17.30 -21.69 -8.62
N ILE A 114 -16.93 -20.41 -8.46
CA ILE A 114 -17.69 -19.45 -7.66
C ILE A 114 -19.09 -19.24 -8.25
N CYS A 115 -19.20 -18.92 -9.54
CA CYS A 115 -20.48 -18.69 -10.19
C CYS A 115 -21.37 -19.94 -10.16
N ARG A 116 -20.79 -21.13 -10.38
CA ARG A 116 -21.48 -22.40 -10.25
C ARG A 116 -21.99 -22.64 -8.83
N TYR A 117 -21.17 -22.36 -7.82
CA TYR A 117 -21.59 -22.48 -6.41
C TYR A 117 -22.74 -21.52 -6.09
N ILE A 118 -22.66 -20.26 -6.54
CA ILE A 118 -23.75 -19.29 -6.37
C ILE A 118 -25.05 -19.88 -6.92
N LYS A 119 -25.04 -20.32 -8.18
CA LYS A 119 -26.25 -20.84 -8.84
C LYS A 119 -26.83 -22.07 -8.14
N GLN A 120 -25.96 -22.99 -7.70
CA GLN A 120 -26.37 -24.20 -7.00
C GLN A 120 -26.95 -23.96 -5.60
N ASN A 121 -26.63 -22.83 -4.98
CA ASN A 121 -27.01 -22.54 -3.60
C ASN A 121 -27.97 -21.35 -3.45
N GLN A 122 -28.24 -20.60 -4.53
CA GLN A 122 -29.18 -19.48 -4.57
C GLN A 122 -30.59 -19.89 -4.11
N ASN A 123 -31.01 -21.11 -4.44
CA ASN A 123 -32.34 -21.64 -4.13
C ASN A 123 -32.37 -22.60 -2.94
N LYS A 124 -31.23 -22.82 -2.27
CA LYS A 124 -31.21 -23.57 -1.02
C LYS A 124 -31.48 -22.60 0.13
N THR A 125 -32.16 -23.05 1.18
CA THR A 125 -32.36 -22.25 2.38
C THR A 125 -31.01 -22.10 3.08
N VAL A 126 -30.23 -21.09 2.71
CA VAL A 126 -28.89 -20.88 3.28
C VAL A 126 -28.88 -19.66 4.19
N ASN A 127 -28.52 -19.91 5.45
CA ASN A 127 -28.64 -18.94 6.54
C ASN A 127 -27.42 -18.01 6.66
N TYR A 128 -26.97 -17.39 5.56
CA TYR A 128 -25.86 -16.46 5.61
C TYR A 128 -26.37 -15.02 5.78
N PRO A 129 -26.07 -14.34 6.90
CA PRO A 129 -26.52 -12.98 7.12
C PRO A 129 -25.86 -12.01 6.12
N LEU A 130 -26.68 -11.14 5.55
CA LEU A 130 -26.28 -10.01 4.68
C LEU A 130 -26.23 -8.73 5.49
N SER A 131 -27.30 -8.48 6.25
CA SER A 131 -27.46 -7.27 7.04
C SER A 131 -28.28 -7.53 8.29
N TYR A 132 -28.06 -6.66 9.28
CA TYR A 132 -28.78 -6.68 10.55
C TYR A 132 -29.54 -5.37 10.72
N THR A 133 -30.80 -5.48 11.13
CA THR A 133 -31.56 -4.33 11.63
C THR A 133 -31.42 -4.26 13.14
N LEU A 134 -30.83 -3.18 13.63
CA LEU A 134 -30.56 -2.98 15.05
C LEU A 134 -31.56 -1.96 15.64
N ARG A 135 -31.97 -2.17 16.90
CA ARG A 135 -32.66 -1.16 17.71
C ARG A 135 -32.02 -1.02 19.09
N PRO A 136 -32.08 0.17 19.72
CA PRO A 136 -31.56 0.35 21.08
C PRO A 136 -32.23 -0.61 22.06
N ILE A 137 -31.48 -1.14 23.04
CA ILE A 137 -32.05 -2.03 24.07
C ILE A 137 -33.24 -1.41 24.80
N LYS A 138 -33.19 -0.09 25.02
CA LYS A 138 -34.27 0.69 25.65
C LYS A 138 -35.61 0.60 24.90
N TRP A 139 -35.60 0.28 23.61
CA TRP A 139 -36.83 0.05 22.84
C TRP A 139 -37.57 -1.20 23.31
N LEU A 140 -36.85 -2.27 23.66
CA LEU A 140 -37.44 -3.50 24.18
C LEU A 140 -37.57 -3.49 25.70
N TYR A 141 -36.63 -2.87 26.41
CA TYR A 141 -36.61 -2.77 27.87
C TYR A 141 -36.53 -1.31 28.30
N SER A 142 -37.66 -0.60 28.35
CA SER A 142 -37.73 0.84 28.65
C SER A 142 -37.18 1.19 30.04
N THR A 143 -37.28 0.26 31.00
CA THR A 143 -36.77 0.40 32.38
C THR A 143 -35.32 -0.07 32.52
N TYR A 144 -34.66 -0.47 31.44
CA TYR A 144 -33.26 -0.90 31.50
C TYR A 144 -32.35 0.29 31.83
N THR A 145 -31.81 0.26 33.05
CA THR A 145 -30.83 1.22 33.58
C THR A 145 -29.41 0.62 33.59
N GLY A 146 -29.13 -0.36 32.73
CA GLY A 146 -27.83 -1.03 32.70
C GLY A 146 -26.66 -0.06 32.52
N PRO A 147 -25.45 -0.49 32.89
CA PRO A 147 -24.32 0.42 33.07
C PRO A 147 -23.94 1.12 31.75
N GLY A 148 -24.16 2.43 31.71
CA GLY A 148 -23.30 3.43 31.05
C GLY A 148 -23.14 3.44 29.53
N ASN A 149 -23.52 2.39 28.80
CA ASN A 149 -23.23 2.33 27.37
C ASN A 149 -24.29 3.10 26.58
N THR A 150 -23.99 4.37 26.31
CA THR A 150 -24.68 5.16 25.28
C THR A 150 -24.10 4.83 23.91
N PHE A 151 -24.91 4.99 22.87
CA PHE A 151 -24.41 5.02 21.50
C PHE A 151 -24.78 6.36 20.90
N ILE A 152 -23.76 7.16 20.59
CA ILE A 152 -23.88 8.44 19.91
C ILE A 152 -23.38 8.24 18.49
N ALA A 153 -24.24 8.45 17.49
CA ALA A 153 -23.81 8.43 16.09
C ALA A 153 -22.85 9.61 15.84
N LEU A 154 -21.77 9.39 15.06
CA LEU A 154 -20.93 10.53 14.67
C LEU A 154 -21.67 11.35 13.61
N PRO A 155 -21.52 12.69 13.64
CA PRO A 155 -21.93 13.53 12.53
C PRO A 155 -21.28 13.08 11.22
N VAL A 156 -22.03 13.13 10.11
CA VAL A 156 -21.56 12.69 8.77
C VAL A 156 -20.28 13.41 8.37
N GLU A 157 -20.21 14.73 8.58
CA GLU A 157 -19.01 15.53 8.29
C GLU A 157 -17.76 15.02 9.01
N LEU A 158 -17.92 14.51 10.24
CA LEU A 158 -16.81 13.95 11.01
C LEU A 158 -16.38 12.59 10.44
N ILE A 159 -17.34 11.78 9.98
CA ILE A 159 -17.07 10.49 9.34
C ILE A 159 -16.26 10.73 8.07
N ASP A 160 -16.71 11.63 7.20
CA ASP A 160 -16.05 11.95 5.93
C ASP A 160 -14.61 12.44 6.16
N ASN A 161 -14.40 13.32 7.15
CA ASN A 161 -13.08 13.81 7.50
C ASN A 161 -12.13 12.71 8.01
N ILE A 162 -12.62 11.80 8.84
CA ILE A 162 -11.85 10.66 9.34
C ILE A 162 -11.49 9.73 8.17
N GLU A 163 -12.47 9.38 7.34
CA GLU A 163 -12.29 8.48 6.19
C GLU A 163 -11.27 9.05 5.20
N GLN A 164 -11.42 10.31 4.80
CA GLN A 164 -10.48 10.97 3.88
C GLN A 164 -9.05 10.94 4.41
N ASN A 165 -8.85 11.23 5.69
CA ASN A 165 -7.53 11.21 6.31
C ASN A 165 -6.93 9.78 6.34
N ILE A 166 -7.72 8.78 6.74
CA ILE A 166 -7.28 7.39 6.77
C ILE A 166 -6.93 6.89 5.36
N PHE A 167 -7.76 7.21 4.36
CA PHE A 167 -7.49 6.81 2.97
C PHE A 167 -6.23 7.45 2.43
N GLN A 168 -6.04 8.76 2.65
CA GLN A 168 -4.82 9.45 2.22
C GLN A 168 -3.56 8.83 2.84
N LEU A 169 -3.55 8.65 4.17
CA LEU A 169 -2.42 8.04 4.87
C LEU A 169 -2.14 6.62 4.37
N ARG A 170 -3.19 5.82 4.17
CA ARG A 170 -3.06 4.45 3.67
C ARG A 170 -2.43 4.43 2.28
N ASP A 171 -2.88 5.29 1.38
CA ASP A 171 -2.39 5.33 0.01
C ASP A 171 -0.93 5.77 -0.05
N ASP A 172 -0.55 6.77 0.74
CA ASP A 172 0.84 7.26 0.81
C ASP A 172 1.79 6.19 1.38
N ILE A 173 1.38 5.53 2.47
CA ILE A 173 2.09 4.38 3.05
C ILE A 173 2.22 3.26 2.02
N MET A 174 1.15 2.88 1.32
CA MET A 174 1.23 1.82 0.30
C MET A 174 2.17 2.17 -0.86
N LYS A 175 2.15 3.41 -1.35
CA LYS A 175 3.06 3.87 -2.41
C LYS A 175 4.52 3.76 -1.97
N LEU A 176 4.84 4.27 -0.78
CA LEU A 176 6.17 4.17 -0.20
C LEU A 176 6.64 2.71 -0.05
N GLU A 177 5.75 1.82 0.39
CA GLU A 177 6.07 0.40 0.51
C GLU A 177 6.48 -0.23 -0.82
N ILE A 178 5.72 0.05 -1.89
CA ILE A 178 6.00 -0.46 -3.23
C ILE A 178 7.34 0.10 -3.72
N SER A 179 7.52 1.42 -3.66
CA SER A 179 8.74 2.06 -4.15
C SER A 179 9.98 1.56 -3.41
N LEU A 180 9.93 1.39 -2.08
CA LEU A 180 11.08 0.93 -1.28
C LEU A 180 11.41 -0.54 -1.42
N LYS A 181 10.40 -1.40 -1.56
CA LYS A 181 10.60 -2.86 -1.60
C LYS A 181 10.79 -3.39 -3.01
N GLN A 182 10.29 -2.70 -4.02
CA GLN A 182 10.24 -3.21 -5.39
C GLN A 182 11.02 -2.33 -6.36
N ASP A 183 10.70 -1.04 -6.44
CA ASP A 183 11.20 -0.19 -7.54
C ASP A 183 12.63 0.28 -7.30
N LEU A 184 12.88 0.84 -6.12
CA LEU A 184 14.18 1.41 -5.77
C LEU A 184 15.31 0.37 -5.69
N PRO A 185 15.11 -0.83 -5.10
CA PRO A 185 16.15 -1.87 -5.12
C PRO A 185 16.53 -2.32 -6.53
N LYS A 186 15.55 -2.41 -7.44
CA LYS A 186 15.79 -2.73 -8.85
C LYS A 186 16.57 -1.61 -9.56
N LEU A 187 16.21 -0.36 -9.29
CA LEU A 187 16.86 0.80 -9.87
C LEU A 187 18.32 0.94 -9.41
N LEU A 188 18.57 0.78 -8.10
CA LEU A 188 19.90 0.87 -7.52
C LEU A 188 20.78 -0.33 -7.88
N ASN A 189 20.20 -1.47 -8.27
CA ASN A 189 20.93 -2.67 -8.72
C ASN A 189 22.10 -3.07 -7.80
N GLY A 190 21.90 -2.97 -6.49
CA GLY A 190 22.90 -3.32 -5.47
C GLY A 190 23.89 -2.21 -5.08
N TYR A 191 23.85 -1.04 -5.71
CA TYR A 191 24.57 0.15 -5.23
C TYR A 191 23.88 0.78 -4.02
N LEU A 192 24.64 1.53 -3.20
CA LEU A 192 24.13 2.32 -2.08
C LEU A 192 23.32 1.50 -1.05
N LYS A 193 23.77 0.28 -0.74
CA LYS A 193 23.05 -0.66 0.14
C LYS A 193 22.75 -0.10 1.53
N GLU A 194 23.70 0.63 2.11
CA GLU A 194 23.53 1.25 3.43
C GLU A 194 22.43 2.32 3.42
N ARG A 195 22.42 3.18 2.39
CA ARG A 195 21.37 4.21 2.23
C ARG A 195 20.00 3.59 2.02
N LEU A 196 19.90 2.54 1.21
CA LEU A 196 18.66 1.79 1.05
C LEU A 196 18.21 1.17 2.38
N SER A 197 19.14 0.61 3.16
CA SER A 197 18.84 0.02 4.48
C SER A 197 18.34 1.08 5.46
N ASP A 198 18.95 2.25 5.51
CA ASP A 198 18.54 3.33 6.40
C ASP A 198 17.15 3.86 6.03
N LEU A 199 16.87 3.98 4.73
CA LEU A 199 15.55 4.37 4.23
C LEU A 199 14.49 3.32 4.58
N GLN A 200 14.83 2.03 4.50
CA GLN A 200 13.96 0.92 4.93
C GLN A 200 13.70 0.93 6.44
N LYS A 201 14.69 1.28 7.28
CA LYS A 201 14.51 1.45 8.72
C LYS A 201 13.58 2.64 9.02
N HIS A 202 13.79 3.78 8.35
CA HIS A 202 12.93 4.95 8.50
C HIS A 202 11.49 4.59 8.13
N TRP A 203 11.29 3.92 6.99
CA TRP A 203 10.00 3.39 6.59
C TRP A 203 9.32 2.51 7.64
N LEU A 204 10.04 1.55 8.23
CA LEU A 204 9.47 0.68 9.25
C LEU A 204 8.99 1.49 10.47
N ASN A 205 9.76 2.50 10.88
CA ASN A 205 9.36 3.41 11.94
C ASN A 205 8.10 4.22 11.56
N THR A 206 8.06 4.80 10.36
CA THR A 206 6.89 5.53 9.85
C THR A 206 5.64 4.64 9.79
N LYS A 207 5.78 3.40 9.32
CA LYS A 207 4.69 2.41 9.27
C LYS A 207 4.15 2.08 10.67
N ASN A 208 5.03 1.89 11.65
CA ASN A 208 4.62 1.64 13.04
C ASN A 208 3.90 2.85 13.64
N LYS A 209 4.34 4.08 13.35
CA LYS A 209 3.65 5.30 13.78
C LYS A 209 2.28 5.45 13.13
N TYR A 210 2.17 5.15 11.83
CA TYR A 210 0.89 5.09 11.13
C TYR A 210 -0.08 4.08 11.78
N ILE A 211 0.36 2.85 12.10
CA ILE A 211 -0.50 1.85 12.75
C ILE A 211 -1.02 2.37 14.10
N ASN A 212 -0.13 2.94 14.93
CA ASN A 212 -0.52 3.51 16.21
C ASN A 212 -1.53 4.68 16.05
N GLU A 213 -1.36 5.52 15.04
CA GLU A 213 -2.29 6.62 14.74
C GLU A 213 -3.69 6.08 14.40
N ILE A 214 -3.78 5.04 13.56
CA ILE A 214 -5.05 4.40 13.22
C ILE A 214 -5.72 3.79 14.46
N GLU A 215 -4.96 3.16 15.34
CA GLU A 215 -5.48 2.63 16.61
C GLU A 215 -5.99 3.73 17.55
N GLN A 216 -5.28 4.86 17.63
CA GLN A 216 -5.72 6.02 18.41
C GLN A 216 -7.01 6.64 17.86
N LEU A 217 -7.11 6.79 16.53
CA LEU A 217 -8.33 7.26 15.88
C LEU A 217 -9.50 6.29 16.12
N ALA A 218 -9.28 4.98 16.03
CA ALA A 218 -10.30 3.98 16.33
C ALA A 218 -10.79 4.09 17.78
N LYS A 219 -9.86 4.25 18.74
CA LYS A 219 -10.20 4.45 20.15
C LYS A 219 -10.99 5.73 20.37
N LEU A 220 -10.58 6.83 19.74
CA LEU A 220 -11.28 8.12 19.80
C LEU A 220 -12.74 7.99 19.33
N VAL A 221 -12.95 7.30 18.21
CA VAL A 221 -14.30 7.01 17.67
C VAL A 221 -15.13 6.17 18.65
N ILE A 222 -14.53 5.16 19.28
CA ILE A 222 -15.20 4.32 20.28
C ILE A 222 -15.58 5.13 21.52
N ASP A 223 -14.64 5.91 22.07
CA ASP A 223 -14.86 6.72 23.26
C ASP A 223 -15.93 7.79 23.01
N PHE A 224 -15.95 8.42 21.82
CA PHE A 224 -17.01 9.33 21.42
C PHE A 224 -18.36 8.63 21.33
N ARG A 225 -18.43 7.50 20.60
CA ARG A 225 -19.67 6.72 20.45
C ARG A 225 -20.23 6.26 21.79
N SER A 226 -19.36 5.98 22.77
CA SER A 226 -19.76 5.59 24.13
C SER A 226 -20.21 6.76 25.02
N GLY A 227 -20.07 8.01 24.55
CA GLY A 227 -20.39 9.23 25.31
C GLY A 227 -19.35 9.61 26.37
N ARG A 228 -18.14 9.01 26.32
CA ARG A 228 -17.05 9.31 27.26
C ARG A 228 -16.35 10.63 26.97
N ILE A 229 -16.37 11.04 25.70
CA ILE A 229 -15.76 12.29 25.24
C ILE A 229 -16.75 13.10 24.40
N PRO A 230 -16.69 14.44 24.48
CA PRO A 230 -17.53 15.30 23.65
C PRO A 230 -17.01 15.38 22.21
N VAL A 231 -17.88 15.78 21.27
CA VAL A 231 -17.54 15.89 19.84
C VAL A 231 -16.40 16.88 19.59
N GLN A 232 -16.30 17.93 20.40
CA GLN A 232 -15.24 18.93 20.32
C GLN A 232 -13.86 18.33 20.57
N THR A 233 -13.76 17.30 21.43
CA THR A 233 -12.50 16.57 21.62
C THR A 233 -12.10 15.84 20.35
N VAL A 234 -13.06 15.23 19.65
CA VAL A 234 -12.80 14.56 18.37
C VAL A 234 -12.35 15.57 17.31
N HIS A 235 -13.05 16.71 17.18
CA HIS A 235 -12.62 17.80 16.31
C HIS A 235 -11.24 18.34 16.68
N SER A 236 -10.94 18.51 17.97
CA SER A 236 -9.62 18.97 18.40
C SER A 236 -8.54 17.96 18.04
N VAL A 237 -8.76 16.65 18.22
CA VAL A 237 -7.75 15.67 17.80
C VAL A 237 -7.57 15.70 16.28
N LEU A 238 -8.67 15.73 15.53
CA LEU A 238 -8.64 15.77 14.06
C LEU A 238 -8.16 17.10 13.46
N ASN A 239 -8.17 18.20 14.20
CA ASN A 239 -7.73 19.52 13.71
C ASN A 239 -6.39 19.96 14.32
N THR A 240 -6.09 19.57 15.56
CA THR A 240 -4.91 20.00 16.32
C THR A 240 -3.75 19.00 16.24
N GLN A 241 -3.99 17.75 15.81
CA GLN A 241 -2.92 16.77 15.59
C GLN A 241 -2.55 16.53 14.12
N THR A 242 -3.16 17.23 13.14
CA THR A 242 -3.37 16.64 11.79
C THR A 242 -2.75 17.36 10.59
N GLU A 243 -1.74 18.20 10.84
CA GLU A 243 -0.46 18.03 10.12
C GLU A 243 0.38 17.03 10.93
N THR A 244 -0.11 15.80 10.99
CA THR A 244 0.38 14.73 11.86
C THR A 244 1.88 14.51 11.70
N LEU A 245 2.57 14.23 12.80
CA LEU A 245 3.94 13.72 12.81
C LEU A 245 4.12 12.63 11.73
N VAL A 246 3.11 11.76 11.55
CA VAL A 246 3.08 10.75 10.49
C VAL A 246 3.12 11.37 9.08
N LYS A 247 2.33 12.41 8.79
CA LYS A 247 2.40 13.13 7.49
C LYS A 247 3.77 13.76 7.26
N THR A 248 4.38 14.33 8.30
CA THR A 248 5.74 14.88 8.21
C THR A 248 6.76 13.77 7.92
N MET A 249 6.71 12.66 8.66
CA MET A 249 7.56 11.50 8.42
C MET A 249 7.36 10.88 7.02
N ILE A 250 6.11 10.85 6.54
CA ILE A 250 5.80 10.43 5.16
C ILE A 250 6.45 11.40 4.17
N HIS A 251 6.28 12.71 4.35
CA HIS A 251 6.87 13.72 3.48
C HIS A 251 8.40 13.61 3.42
N ASP A 252 9.05 13.55 4.58
CA ASP A 252 10.51 13.41 4.67
C ASP A 252 10.99 12.11 4.00
N LEU A 253 10.26 11.02 4.21
CA LEU A 253 10.58 9.75 3.57
C LEU A 253 10.38 9.80 2.05
N THR A 254 9.34 10.48 1.57
CA THR A 254 9.12 10.72 0.14
C THR A 254 10.24 11.55 -0.47
N GLN A 255 10.70 12.62 0.19
CA GLN A 255 11.83 13.42 -0.29
C GLN A 255 13.12 12.59 -0.39
N ASN A 256 13.47 11.87 0.69
CA ASN A 256 14.64 11.00 0.71
C ASN A 256 14.57 9.90 -0.37
N LEU A 257 13.36 9.36 -0.61
CA LEU A 257 13.14 8.38 -1.67
C LEU A 257 13.35 8.98 -3.05
N ASN A 258 12.85 10.19 -3.29
CA ASN A 258 13.02 10.89 -4.57
C ASN A 258 14.50 11.19 -4.83
N ASP A 259 15.22 11.71 -3.84
CA ASP A 259 16.67 11.99 -3.94
C ASP A 259 17.45 10.72 -4.29
N LEU A 260 17.15 9.60 -3.62
CA LEU A 260 17.82 8.33 -3.88
C LEU A 260 17.40 7.72 -5.23
N THR A 261 16.18 7.99 -5.69
CA THR A 261 15.68 7.60 -7.01
C THR A 261 16.41 8.37 -8.12
N GLU A 262 16.54 9.69 -7.99
CA GLU A 262 17.32 10.53 -8.89
C GLU A 262 18.78 10.06 -8.97
N LYS A 263 19.36 9.73 -7.80
CA LYS A 263 20.70 9.16 -7.74
C LYS A 263 20.80 7.82 -8.48
N GLY A 264 19.81 6.95 -8.32
CA GLY A 264 19.73 5.68 -9.04
C GLY A 264 19.68 5.88 -10.56
N HIS A 265 18.90 6.84 -11.05
CA HIS A 265 18.88 7.19 -12.47
C HIS A 265 20.23 7.72 -12.96
N PHE A 266 20.86 8.60 -12.18
CA PHE A 266 22.21 9.10 -12.49
C PHE A 266 23.24 7.96 -12.59
N ILE A 267 23.22 7.00 -11.68
CA ILE A 267 24.09 5.81 -11.71
C ILE A 267 23.81 4.97 -12.96
N SER A 268 22.53 4.73 -13.28
CA SER A 268 22.15 3.98 -14.49
C SER A 268 22.69 4.65 -15.76
N ASP A 269 22.60 5.97 -15.85
CA ASP A 269 23.11 6.74 -16.98
C ASP A 269 24.65 6.75 -17.07
N LEU A 270 25.35 6.73 -15.93
CA LEU A 270 26.79 6.52 -15.90
C LEU A 270 27.17 5.14 -16.45
N CYS A 271 26.50 4.08 -15.99
CA CYS A 271 26.76 2.71 -16.45
C CYS A 271 26.48 2.54 -17.95
N ARG A 272 25.43 3.19 -18.48
CA ARG A 272 25.15 3.23 -19.93
C ARG A 272 26.28 3.87 -20.74
N GLN A 273 27.01 4.80 -20.14
CA GLN A 273 28.18 5.45 -20.72
C GLN A 273 29.50 4.74 -20.38
N GLN A 274 29.44 3.48 -19.94
CA GLN A 274 30.61 2.65 -19.60
C GLN A 274 31.40 3.13 -18.37
N PHE A 275 30.85 4.04 -17.55
CA PHE A 275 31.42 4.36 -16.26
C PHE A 275 31.05 3.29 -15.22
N ARG A 276 32.06 2.84 -14.46
CA ARG A 276 31.85 2.12 -13.22
C ARG A 276 31.59 3.11 -12.09
N TYR A 277 30.45 2.97 -11.41
CA TYR A 277 30.14 3.76 -10.23
C TYR A 277 30.80 3.17 -8.98
N LEU A 278 31.42 4.01 -8.17
CA LEU A 278 31.96 3.67 -6.85
C LEU A 278 31.43 4.65 -5.79
N ASN A 279 30.90 4.12 -4.70
CA ASN A 279 30.64 4.90 -3.51
C ASN A 279 31.89 4.92 -2.64
N THR A 280 32.49 6.09 -2.44
CA THR A 280 33.79 6.21 -1.75
C THR A 280 33.76 5.84 -0.27
N VAL A 281 32.57 5.81 0.34
CA VAL A 281 32.37 5.28 1.71
C VAL A 281 32.85 3.83 1.82
N GLU A 282 32.75 3.05 0.74
CA GLU A 282 33.16 1.63 0.72
C GLU A 282 34.70 1.46 0.65
N TYR A 283 35.44 2.56 0.58
CA TYR A 283 36.90 2.59 0.41
C TYR A 283 37.63 3.23 1.61
N ASP A 284 36.95 3.32 2.76
CA ASP A 284 37.48 3.89 4.00
C ASP A 284 38.08 5.30 3.83
N ILE A 285 37.50 6.11 2.93
CA ILE A 285 37.94 7.50 2.74
C ILE A 285 37.29 8.37 3.81
N ASP A 286 38.09 9.17 4.51
CA ASP A 286 37.63 10.05 5.58
C ASP A 286 38.24 11.46 5.54
N GLN A 287 37.80 12.33 6.45
CA GLN A 287 38.24 13.73 6.58
C GLN A 287 39.76 13.93 6.81
N THR A 288 40.50 12.89 7.22
CA THR A 288 41.95 12.95 7.45
C THR A 288 42.77 12.60 6.20
N ASP A 289 42.12 12.04 5.18
CA ASP A 289 42.75 11.76 3.91
C ASP A 289 43.16 13.04 3.17
N ASN A 290 44.11 12.90 2.25
CA ASN A 290 44.48 13.91 1.28
C ASN A 290 44.46 13.31 -0.13
N GLU A 291 44.64 14.14 -1.15
CA GLU A 291 44.60 13.73 -2.55
C GLU A 291 45.48 12.50 -2.85
N LYS A 292 46.69 12.41 -2.26
CA LYS A 292 47.59 11.26 -2.46
C LYS A 292 47.10 9.99 -1.79
N THR A 293 46.48 10.07 -0.61
CA THR A 293 45.94 8.88 0.06
C THR A 293 44.66 8.41 -0.63
N ILE A 294 43.83 9.33 -1.11
CA ILE A 294 42.66 9.04 -1.94
C ILE A 294 43.06 8.32 -3.23
N GLU A 295 44.08 8.84 -3.93
CA GLU A 295 44.59 8.20 -5.15
C GLU A 295 45.04 6.77 -4.88
N ARG A 296 45.77 6.51 -3.79
CA ARG A 296 46.19 5.15 -3.40
C ARG A 296 45.02 4.23 -3.03
N LYS A 297 43.95 4.75 -2.46
CA LYS A 297 42.76 3.97 -2.06
C LYS A 297 41.88 3.60 -3.27
N LEU A 298 41.80 4.50 -4.27
CA LEU A 298 40.91 4.33 -5.42
C LEU A 298 41.59 3.70 -6.65
N VAL A 299 42.86 3.99 -6.88
CA VAL A 299 43.62 3.43 -8.01
C VAL A 299 44.06 2.01 -7.67
N MET A 300 43.53 1.03 -8.39
CA MET A 300 43.91 -0.39 -8.26
C MET A 300 44.96 -0.72 -9.31
N ASN A 301 46.11 -1.27 -8.89
CA ASN A 301 47.28 -1.52 -9.76
C ASN A 301 46.96 -2.35 -11.04
N ASP A 302 47.79 -2.12 -12.06
CA ASP A 302 47.94 -2.80 -13.37
C ASP A 302 46.99 -2.41 -14.54
N GLN A 303 46.05 -1.48 -14.38
CA GLN A 303 45.20 -0.99 -15.48
C GLN A 303 45.18 0.55 -15.55
N PRO A 304 45.11 1.15 -16.76
CA PRO A 304 44.95 2.59 -16.87
C PRO A 304 43.53 3.00 -16.46
N ASP A 305 43.43 3.77 -15.37
CA ASP A 305 42.16 4.27 -14.86
C ASP A 305 41.97 5.75 -15.20
N TYR A 306 40.72 6.15 -15.45
CA TYR A 306 40.26 7.53 -15.44
C TYR A 306 39.17 7.65 -14.37
N ILE A 307 39.53 8.19 -13.21
CA ILE A 307 38.62 8.30 -12.07
C ILE A 307 38.14 9.73 -11.95
N LEU A 308 36.88 9.97 -12.26
CA LEU A 308 36.19 11.24 -12.03
C LEU A 308 35.60 11.24 -10.62
N CYS A 309 36.13 12.10 -9.75
CA CYS A 309 35.69 12.28 -8.38
C CYS A 309 34.74 13.49 -8.30
N SER A 310 33.54 13.31 -7.74
CA SER A 310 32.57 14.39 -7.54
C SER A 310 31.58 14.08 -6.41
N THR A 311 30.74 15.05 -6.08
CA THR A 311 29.61 14.94 -5.14
C THR A 311 28.32 15.38 -5.82
N ASP A 312 27.17 15.04 -5.25
CA ASP A 312 25.85 15.45 -5.75
C ASP A 312 25.70 16.97 -5.74
N THR A 313 26.23 17.64 -4.71
CA THR A 313 26.29 19.10 -4.63
C THR A 313 27.12 19.69 -5.76
N LEU A 314 28.32 19.15 -6.02
CA LEU A 314 29.18 19.60 -7.12
C LEU A 314 28.54 19.34 -8.49
N ASN A 315 27.86 18.21 -8.67
CA ASN A 315 27.15 17.89 -9.90
C ASN A 315 26.04 18.90 -10.22
N LYS A 316 25.28 19.33 -9.18
CA LYS A 316 24.24 20.35 -9.31
C LYS A 316 24.83 21.73 -9.60
N LEU A 317 25.88 22.13 -8.87
CA LEU A 317 26.49 23.46 -9.00
C LEU A 317 27.34 23.63 -10.28
N LYS A 318 27.98 22.56 -10.76
CA LYS A 318 28.94 22.59 -11.87
C LYS A 318 28.58 21.58 -12.97
N SER A 319 27.29 21.53 -13.31
CA SER A 319 26.74 20.54 -14.26
C SER A 319 27.41 20.56 -15.64
N GLU A 320 27.75 21.73 -16.18
CA GLU A 320 28.46 21.84 -17.47
C GLU A 320 29.90 21.33 -17.39
N GLN A 321 30.60 21.58 -16.28
CA GLN A 321 31.94 21.03 -16.06
C GLN A 321 31.89 19.50 -16.02
N LEU A 322 30.93 18.92 -15.30
CA LEU A 322 30.73 17.47 -15.26
C LEU A 322 30.47 16.89 -16.65
N ARG A 323 29.61 17.53 -17.44
CA ARG A 323 29.31 17.12 -18.82
C ARG A 323 30.56 17.16 -19.70
N GLN A 324 31.41 18.17 -19.54
CA GLN A 324 32.66 18.26 -20.28
C GLN A 324 33.63 17.14 -19.87
N LEU A 325 33.88 16.96 -18.57
CA LEU A 325 34.77 15.91 -18.05
C LEU A 325 34.33 14.51 -18.49
N ARG A 326 33.01 14.23 -18.49
CA ARG A 326 32.47 12.96 -19.00
C ARG A 326 32.71 12.77 -20.49
N ARG A 327 32.52 13.81 -21.31
CA ARG A 327 32.80 13.76 -22.75
C ARG A 327 34.28 13.49 -23.01
N ASP A 328 35.17 14.18 -22.31
CA ASP A 328 36.61 14.01 -22.44
C ASP A 328 37.06 12.59 -22.04
N ALA A 329 36.45 12.03 -20.98
CA ALA A 329 36.70 10.65 -20.55
C ALA A 329 36.28 9.62 -21.62
N ILE A 330 35.10 9.80 -22.22
CA ILE A 330 34.58 8.93 -23.28
C ILE A 330 35.47 9.01 -24.53
N GLU A 331 35.93 10.20 -24.92
CA GLU A 331 36.89 10.35 -26.03
C GLU A 331 38.24 9.67 -25.72
N LYS A 332 38.73 9.75 -24.48
CA LYS A 332 39.94 9.03 -24.07
C LYS A 332 39.77 7.51 -24.13
N LEU A 333 38.58 7.00 -23.79
CA LEU A 333 38.26 5.58 -23.90
C LEU A 333 38.28 5.09 -25.35
N LYS A 334 37.76 5.88 -26.30
CA LYS A 334 37.82 5.55 -27.74
C LYS A 334 39.26 5.38 -28.25
N ASN A 335 40.19 6.13 -27.67
CA ASN A 335 41.62 6.09 -28.03
C ASN A 335 42.43 5.05 -27.24
N ASN A 336 41.87 4.49 -26.16
CA ASN A 336 42.51 3.46 -25.34
C ASN A 336 41.46 2.50 -24.77
N PHE A 337 41.26 1.37 -25.44
CA PHE A 337 40.28 0.36 -25.02
C PHE A 337 40.58 -0.32 -23.67
N ASN A 338 41.81 -0.23 -23.18
CA ASN A 338 42.17 -0.74 -21.86
C ASN A 338 41.88 0.27 -20.73
N LEU A 339 41.46 1.50 -21.08
CA LEU A 339 41.11 2.52 -20.09
C LEU A 339 39.82 2.14 -19.36
N ARG A 340 39.83 2.17 -18.03
CA ARG A 340 38.60 2.03 -17.24
C ARG A 340 38.09 3.39 -16.82
N LEU A 341 36.82 3.67 -17.12
CA LEU A 341 36.15 4.88 -16.66
C LEU A 341 35.49 4.62 -15.32
N ILE A 342 35.84 5.39 -14.30
CA ILE A 342 35.33 5.25 -12.94
C ILE A 342 34.74 6.59 -12.52
N TYR A 343 33.54 6.56 -11.94
CA TYR A 343 32.95 7.69 -11.23
C TYR A 343 33.01 7.39 -9.73
N ALA A 344 33.82 8.15 -9.00
CA ALA A 344 33.96 8.04 -7.56
C ALA A 344 33.07 9.09 -6.87
N ASP A 345 32.06 8.62 -6.15
CA ASP A 345 31.08 9.45 -5.48
C ASP A 345 31.48 9.74 -4.03
N PHE A 346 31.69 11.02 -3.72
CA PHE A 346 32.05 11.52 -2.39
C PHE A 346 30.84 12.04 -1.60
N SER A 347 29.62 11.95 -2.15
CA SER A 347 28.41 12.56 -1.55
C SER A 347 28.07 12.05 -0.15
N TYR A 348 28.52 10.83 0.18
CA TYR A 348 28.21 10.17 1.44
C TYR A 348 29.43 9.98 2.35
N CYS A 349 30.59 10.49 1.92
CA CYS A 349 31.87 10.40 2.62
C CYS A 349 32.06 11.62 3.55
N SER A 350 32.87 11.49 4.60
CA SER A 350 33.23 12.61 5.49
C SER A 350 34.32 13.52 4.91
N PHE A 351 35.01 13.10 3.85
CA PHE A 351 35.97 13.92 3.13
C PHE A 351 35.27 15.01 2.31
N GLU A 352 35.60 16.28 2.58
CA GLU A 352 35.01 17.41 1.89
C GLU A 352 35.71 17.70 0.55
N LEU A 353 35.16 17.13 -0.53
CA LEU A 353 35.63 17.41 -1.88
C LEU A 353 35.20 18.82 -2.34
N LYS A 354 36.16 19.77 -2.37
CA LYS A 354 35.90 21.18 -2.75
C LYS A 354 35.66 21.39 -4.25
N ASN A 355 36.28 20.58 -5.10
CA ASN A 355 36.18 20.67 -6.56
C ASN A 355 36.16 19.27 -7.18
N MET A 356 35.56 19.14 -8.36
CA MET A 356 35.68 17.92 -9.16
C MET A 356 37.16 17.64 -9.43
N MET A 357 37.56 16.38 -9.28
CA MET A 357 38.96 15.94 -9.36
C MET A 357 39.06 14.74 -10.32
N ILE A 358 40.16 14.65 -11.06
CA ILE A 358 40.47 13.50 -11.94
C ILE A 358 41.71 12.80 -11.41
N LEU A 359 41.65 11.47 -11.25
CA LEU A 359 42.79 10.63 -10.89
C LEU A 359 43.15 9.66 -12.05
N PRO A 360 44.42 9.23 -12.17
CA PRO A 360 45.59 9.66 -11.38
C PRO A 360 45.95 11.13 -11.64
N LEU A 361 46.48 11.82 -10.64
CA LEU A 361 46.79 13.26 -10.71
C LEU A 361 47.98 13.56 -11.62
N ASN A 362 48.84 12.57 -11.84
CA ASN A 362 49.96 12.61 -12.77
C ASN A 362 49.71 11.66 -13.94
N LYS A 363 49.73 12.20 -15.16
CA LYS A 363 49.94 11.42 -16.38
C LYS A 363 51.33 11.68 -16.93
#